data_AF-A0A212CQ71-F1
#
_entry.id   AF-A0A212CQ71-F1
#
_cell.length_a   1.000
_cell.length_b   1.000
_cell.length_c   1.000
_cell.angle_alpha   90.00
_cell.angle_beta   90.00
_cell.angle_gamma   90.00
#
_symmetry.space_group_name_H-M   'P 1'
#
loop_
_entity.id
_entity.type
_entity.pdbx_description
1 polymer ?
#
loop_
_entity_poly.entity_id
_entity_poly.type
_entity_poly.pdbx_seq_one_letter_code
_entity_poly.pdbx_strand_id
1 'polypeptide(L)'
;MNNKVFYQHPNLMRALGMHETVMEVMVNVLGGGESKEITFPKMVANCCRFLCYFCRISRQNQKAMFDHLSYLLENSSVGLASPAMRGSTPLDVAAASVMDNNELALALREPDLEKVVRYLAGCGLQSCQMLVSKGYPDIGWNPVEGERYLDFLRFAVFCNGESVEENANVVVRLLIRRPECFGPALRGEGGNGLLAAMEEAIKIAEDPSRDGPSPTTGSSKTPDTDEEEDDTIHMGNAIMTFYAALIDLLGRCAPEMHLIHAAKGEAIRIRSILRSLIPLGDLVGVISIAFQMPTIAKG
;
A
#
# COMPACT_ATOMS: atom_id res chain seq x y z
N MET A 1 18.09 6.96 -14.86
CA MET A 1 19.06 5.84 -14.74
C MET A 1 19.42 5.29 -16.11
N ASN A 2 20.14 6.06 -16.94
CA ASN A 2 20.50 5.62 -18.29
C ASN A 2 21.98 5.21 -18.36
N ASN A 3 22.37 4.21 -17.57
CA ASN A 3 23.73 3.69 -17.55
C ASN A 3 23.71 2.16 -17.42
N LYS A 4 24.26 1.46 -18.41
CA LYS A 4 24.27 -0.02 -18.47
C LYS A 4 25.15 -0.66 -17.40
N VAL A 5 26.21 0.04 -16.95
CA VAL A 5 27.14 -0.48 -15.93
C VAL A 5 26.43 -0.76 -14.61
N PHE A 6 25.45 0.09 -14.26
CA PHE A 6 24.62 -0.08 -13.06
C PHE A 6 23.91 -1.46 -13.04
N TYR A 7 23.36 -1.86 -14.19
CA TYR A 7 22.64 -3.13 -14.34
C TYR A 7 23.57 -4.32 -14.53
N GLN A 8 24.72 -4.13 -15.19
CA GLN A 8 25.67 -5.20 -15.47
C GLN A 8 26.52 -5.58 -14.25
N HIS A 9 26.78 -4.63 -13.35
CA HIS A 9 27.68 -4.82 -12.21
C HIS A 9 27.07 -4.36 -10.88
N PRO A 10 25.97 -5.00 -10.39
CA PRO A 10 25.31 -4.63 -9.13
C PRO A 10 26.26 -4.68 -7.92
N ASN A 11 27.22 -5.61 -7.91
CA ASN A 11 28.20 -5.72 -6.83
C ASN A 11 29.12 -4.50 -6.72
N LEU A 12 29.44 -3.84 -7.83
CA LEU A 12 30.26 -2.62 -7.83
C LEU A 12 29.51 -1.48 -7.14
N MET A 13 28.22 -1.32 -7.44
CA MET A 13 27.39 -0.28 -6.82
C MET A 13 27.29 -0.46 -5.30
N ARG A 14 27.25 -1.72 -4.83
CA ARG A 14 27.28 -2.05 -3.40
C ARG A 14 28.64 -1.77 -2.78
N ALA A 15 29.73 -2.19 -3.42
CA ALA A 15 31.09 -1.97 -2.91
C ALA A 15 31.47 -0.48 -2.80
N LEU A 16 30.87 0.37 -3.64
CA LEU A 16 31.04 1.83 -3.58
C LEU A 16 30.14 2.52 -2.54
N GLY A 17 29.30 1.79 -1.80
CA GLY A 17 28.40 2.40 -0.80
C GLY A 17 27.34 3.33 -1.41
N MET A 18 26.96 3.13 -2.69
CA MET A 18 26.05 4.07 -3.36
C MET A 18 24.69 4.17 -2.67
N HIS A 19 24.13 3.04 -2.23
CA HIS A 19 22.88 2.99 -1.50
C HIS A 19 22.93 3.73 -0.15
N GLU A 20 24.04 3.64 0.58
CA GLU A 20 24.26 4.34 1.86
C GLU A 20 24.25 5.86 1.66
N THR A 21 25.04 6.37 0.69
CA THR A 21 25.08 7.82 0.41
C THR A 21 23.73 8.38 -0.04
N VAL A 22 22.97 7.63 -0.85
CA VAL A 22 21.61 8.04 -1.25
C VAL A 22 20.65 8.02 -0.07
N MET A 23 20.77 7.03 0.82
CA MET A 23 20.01 6.96 2.07
C MET A 23 20.33 8.13 2.99
N GLU A 24 21.59 8.48 3.19
CA GLU A 24 22.00 9.64 4.01
C GLU A 24 21.39 10.94 3.51
N VAL A 25 21.44 11.18 2.19
CA VAL A 25 20.81 12.35 1.57
C VAL A 25 19.30 12.34 1.80
N MET A 26 18.64 11.19 1.61
CA MET A 26 17.21 11.04 1.87
C MET A 26 16.89 11.35 3.33
N VAL A 27 17.65 10.80 4.29
CA VAL A 27 17.48 11.01 5.73
C VAL A 27 17.60 12.47 6.10
N ASN A 28 18.60 13.18 5.56
CA ASN A 28 18.82 14.60 5.84
C ASN A 28 17.67 15.48 5.34
N VAL A 29 17.04 15.10 4.23
CA VAL A 29 15.86 15.82 3.70
C VAL A 29 14.61 15.51 4.51
N LEU A 30 14.50 14.31 5.09
CA LEU A 30 13.38 13.91 5.95
C LEU A 30 13.50 14.47 7.38
N GLY A 31 14.71 14.54 7.94
CA GLY A 31 14.98 14.85 9.36
C GLY A 31 14.94 16.34 9.74
N GLY A 32 14.40 17.22 8.89
CA GLY A 32 14.50 18.68 9.02
C GLY A 32 13.33 19.40 9.71
N GLY A 33 12.23 18.74 10.11
CA GLY A 33 11.08 19.44 10.69
C GLY A 33 10.15 18.59 11.54
N GLU A 34 9.73 19.15 12.69
CA GLU A 34 8.63 18.63 13.52
C GLU A 34 7.27 18.70 12.77
N SER A 35 7.20 19.48 11.69
CA SER A 35 6.10 19.54 10.73
C SER A 35 6.29 18.50 9.63
N LYS A 36 5.26 17.67 9.36
CA LYS A 36 5.19 16.66 8.29
C LYS A 36 5.32 17.22 6.84
N GLU A 37 5.74 18.47 6.67
CA GLU A 37 5.98 19.07 5.36
C GLU A 37 7.39 18.74 4.87
N ILE A 38 7.47 17.99 3.78
CA ILE A 38 8.72 17.64 3.12
C ILE A 38 9.20 18.85 2.33
N THR A 39 10.36 19.40 2.65
CA THR A 39 10.91 20.58 1.96
C THR A 39 11.23 20.29 0.49
N PHE A 40 11.71 19.07 0.18
CA PHE A 40 12.12 18.67 -1.17
C PHE A 40 11.51 17.32 -1.61
N PRO A 41 10.18 17.25 -1.87
CA PRO A 41 9.49 15.98 -2.14
C PRO A 41 9.97 15.27 -3.41
N LYS A 42 10.26 16.03 -4.49
CA LYS A 42 10.82 15.45 -5.74
C LYS A 42 12.20 14.81 -5.51
N MET A 43 13.00 15.35 -4.60
CA MET A 43 14.31 14.80 -4.27
C MET A 43 14.15 13.48 -3.51
N VAL A 44 13.30 13.45 -2.47
CA VAL A 44 12.97 12.23 -1.72
C VAL A 44 12.44 11.15 -2.65
N ALA A 45 11.50 11.49 -3.54
CA ALA A 45 10.95 10.55 -4.51
C ALA A 45 12.03 9.97 -5.44
N ASN A 46 12.94 10.80 -5.95
CA ASN A 46 14.02 10.32 -6.80
C ASN A 46 15.03 9.43 -6.06
N CYS A 47 15.33 9.74 -4.78
CA CYS A 47 16.13 8.88 -3.92
C CYS A 47 15.44 7.51 -3.73
N CYS A 48 14.16 7.51 -3.34
CA CYS A 48 13.39 6.27 -3.15
C CYS A 48 13.30 5.46 -4.44
N ARG A 49 13.02 6.10 -5.58
CA ARG A 49 13.00 5.45 -6.90
C ARG A 49 14.33 4.81 -7.23
N PHE A 50 15.45 5.50 -6.96
CA PHE A 50 16.78 4.95 -7.14
C PHE A 50 16.99 3.70 -6.29
N LEU A 51 16.64 3.76 -5.01
CA LEU A 51 16.80 2.65 -4.08
C LEU A 51 15.92 1.45 -4.46
N CYS A 52 14.70 1.68 -4.95
CA CYS A 52 13.85 0.62 -5.50
C CYS A 52 14.51 -0.10 -6.68
N TYR A 53 15.13 0.63 -7.62
CA TYR A 53 15.88 0.01 -8.71
C TYR A 53 17.13 -0.73 -8.21
N PHE A 54 17.83 -0.18 -7.22
CA PHE A 54 18.99 -0.83 -6.60
C PHE A 54 18.61 -2.17 -5.97
N CYS A 55 17.46 -2.25 -5.28
CA CYS A 55 16.89 -3.50 -4.77
C CYS A 55 16.56 -4.48 -5.90
N ARG A 56 15.86 -4.04 -6.95
CA ARG A 56 15.37 -4.92 -8.03
C ARG A 56 16.47 -5.67 -8.79
N ILE A 57 17.67 -5.11 -8.89
CA ILE A 57 18.74 -5.69 -9.71
C ILE A 57 19.57 -6.77 -8.99
N SER A 58 19.40 -6.98 -7.68
CA SER A 58 20.16 -8.00 -6.94
C SER A 58 19.55 -8.33 -5.58
N ARG A 59 19.43 -9.63 -5.28
CA ARG A 59 19.00 -10.12 -3.96
C ARG A 59 19.95 -9.71 -2.83
N GLN A 60 21.26 -9.59 -3.10
CA GLN A 60 22.21 -9.11 -2.12
C GLN A 60 22.12 -7.59 -1.91
N ASN A 61 21.68 -6.83 -2.92
CA ASN A 61 21.37 -5.41 -2.73
C ASN A 61 20.13 -5.22 -1.85
N GLN A 62 19.11 -6.05 -2.03
CA GLN A 62 17.95 -6.07 -1.12
C GLN A 62 18.39 -6.32 0.32
N LYS A 63 19.30 -7.28 0.55
CA LYS A 63 19.84 -7.56 1.88
C LYS A 63 20.52 -6.34 2.51
N ALA A 64 21.35 -5.63 1.74
CA ALA A 64 21.98 -4.39 2.23
C ALA A 64 20.95 -3.30 2.57
N MET A 65 19.86 -3.20 1.80
CA MET A 65 18.76 -2.29 2.12
C MET A 65 17.90 -2.74 3.31
N PHE A 66 17.76 -4.05 3.51
CA PHE A 66 17.00 -4.64 4.61
C PHE A 66 17.60 -4.30 5.98
N ASP A 67 18.92 -4.10 6.06
CA ASP A 67 19.59 -3.62 7.28
C ASP A 67 19.07 -2.23 7.73
N HIS A 68 18.50 -1.45 6.80
CA HIS A 68 17.89 -0.15 7.07
C HIS A 68 16.35 -0.20 7.20
N LEU A 69 15.74 -1.40 7.24
CA LEU A 69 14.29 -1.56 7.21
C LEU A 69 13.57 -0.80 8.34
N SER A 70 14.08 -0.84 9.57
CA SER A 70 13.40 -0.16 10.70
C SER A 70 13.26 1.34 10.46
N TYR A 71 14.31 1.98 9.92
CA TYR A 71 14.31 3.39 9.60
C TYR A 71 13.32 3.71 8.46
N LEU A 72 13.30 2.89 7.42
CA LEU A 72 12.35 3.03 6.31
C LEU A 72 10.90 2.92 6.80
N LEU A 73 10.63 1.97 7.71
CA LEU A 73 9.30 1.79 8.31
C LEU A 73 8.95 2.89 9.33
N GLU A 74 9.92 3.52 10.00
CA GLU A 74 9.66 4.71 10.83
C GLU A 74 9.18 5.89 10.00
N ASN A 75 9.71 6.02 8.78
CA ASN A 75 9.40 7.09 7.86
C ASN A 75 8.40 6.67 6.76
N SER A 76 7.69 5.54 6.93
CA SER A 76 6.84 4.95 5.87
C SER A 76 5.63 5.80 5.51
N SER A 77 5.14 6.65 6.43
CA SER A 77 3.99 7.52 6.20
C SER A 77 4.29 8.72 5.29
N VAL A 78 5.56 8.94 4.95
CA VAL A 78 6.02 10.11 4.21
C VAL A 78 5.49 10.08 2.78
N GLY A 79 4.56 11.02 2.53
CA GLY A 79 3.95 11.34 1.24
C GLY A 79 3.38 10.15 0.46
N LEU A 80 2.80 9.19 1.18
CA LEU A 80 1.98 8.11 0.60
C LEU A 80 0.78 8.64 -0.20
N ALA A 81 0.20 9.75 0.23
CA ALA A 81 -0.88 10.41 -0.49
C ALA A 81 -0.40 11.37 -1.59
N SER A 82 0.92 11.63 -1.69
CA SER A 82 1.47 12.61 -2.65
C SER A 82 1.61 11.98 -4.04
N PRO A 83 0.93 12.52 -5.07
CA PRO A 83 1.06 12.00 -6.44
C PRO A 83 2.51 11.98 -6.94
N ALA A 84 3.26 13.07 -6.69
CA ALA A 84 4.67 13.21 -7.08
C ALA A 84 5.61 12.13 -6.50
N MET A 85 5.18 11.42 -5.45
CA MET A 85 5.97 10.35 -4.81
C MET A 85 5.34 8.96 -4.97
N ARG A 86 4.29 8.82 -5.77
CA ARG A 86 3.61 7.54 -6.00
C ARG A 86 4.60 6.49 -6.51
N GLY A 87 4.65 5.34 -5.84
CA GLY A 87 5.60 4.26 -6.14
C GLY A 87 7.07 4.62 -5.86
N SER A 88 7.33 5.67 -5.07
CA SER A 88 8.65 6.20 -4.79
C SER A 88 8.69 6.83 -3.38
N THR A 89 8.20 6.07 -2.40
CA THR A 89 8.20 6.45 -0.97
C THR A 89 9.15 5.56 -0.15
N PRO A 90 9.49 5.94 1.10
CA PRO A 90 10.24 5.04 1.98
C PRO A 90 9.58 3.67 2.19
N LEU A 91 8.23 3.61 2.20
CA LEU A 91 7.48 2.35 2.26
C LEU A 91 7.70 1.50 1.01
N ASP A 92 7.78 2.10 -0.17
CA ASP A 92 8.09 1.39 -1.42
C ASP A 92 9.49 0.79 -1.41
N VAL A 93 10.45 1.51 -0.85
CA VAL A 93 11.83 1.01 -0.68
C VAL A 93 11.85 -0.16 0.31
N ALA A 94 11.13 -0.04 1.42
CA ALA A 94 10.96 -1.13 2.38
C ALA A 94 10.34 -2.37 1.71
N ALA A 95 9.26 -2.20 0.95
CA ALA A 95 8.64 -3.29 0.18
C ALA A 95 9.62 -3.90 -0.83
N ALA A 96 10.35 -3.08 -1.59
CA ALA A 96 11.33 -3.56 -2.57
C ALA A 96 12.51 -4.32 -1.93
N SER A 97 12.83 -4.06 -0.66
CA SER A 97 13.86 -4.77 0.09
C SER A 97 13.46 -6.20 0.47
N VAL A 98 12.16 -6.53 0.50
CA VAL A 98 11.65 -7.87 0.87
C VAL A 98 11.03 -8.62 -0.30
N MET A 99 10.53 -7.90 -1.31
CA MET A 99 9.82 -8.43 -2.47
C MET A 99 10.63 -9.50 -3.21
N ASP A 100 9.98 -10.63 -3.53
CA ASP A 100 10.54 -11.76 -4.28
C ASP A 100 11.81 -12.38 -3.67
N ASN A 101 12.04 -12.16 -2.37
CA ASN A 101 13.17 -12.67 -1.61
C ASN A 101 12.75 -13.46 -0.37
N ASN A 102 12.68 -14.79 -0.51
CA ASN A 102 12.25 -15.70 0.56
C ASN A 102 13.10 -15.57 1.85
N GLU A 103 14.41 -15.37 1.73
CA GLU A 103 15.32 -15.23 2.90
C GLU A 103 14.93 -14.00 3.73
N LEU A 104 14.68 -12.87 3.06
CA LEU A 104 14.36 -11.62 3.73
C LEU A 104 12.91 -11.57 4.22
N ALA A 105 11.98 -12.18 3.48
CA ALA A 105 10.61 -12.35 3.94
C ALA A 105 10.56 -13.16 5.25
N LEU A 106 11.33 -14.26 5.35
CA LEU A 106 11.45 -15.05 6.58
C LEU A 106 12.24 -14.34 7.69
N ALA A 107 13.07 -13.35 7.35
CA ALA A 107 13.80 -12.55 8.32
C ALA A 107 12.97 -11.40 8.94
N LEU A 108 11.77 -11.12 8.40
CA LEU A 108 10.86 -10.14 8.98
C LEU A 108 10.43 -10.54 10.40
N ARG A 109 10.38 -9.57 11.30
CA ARG A 109 10.00 -9.81 12.70
C ARG A 109 8.63 -9.23 13.00
N GLU A 110 7.97 -9.76 14.02
CA GLU A 110 6.66 -9.26 14.48
C GLU A 110 6.63 -7.73 14.72
N PRO A 111 7.66 -7.07 15.29
CA PRO A 111 7.68 -5.61 15.44
C PRO A 111 7.65 -4.83 14.12
N ASP A 112 8.26 -5.37 13.06
CA ASP A 112 8.30 -4.73 11.74
C ASP A 112 6.89 -4.75 11.12
N LEU A 113 6.20 -5.90 11.21
CA LEU A 113 4.81 -6.06 10.76
C LEU A 113 3.82 -5.29 11.63
N GLU A 114 4.00 -5.27 12.95
CA GLU A 114 3.15 -4.53 13.88
C GLU A 114 3.20 -3.02 13.61
N LYS A 115 4.39 -2.49 13.28
CA LYS A 115 4.55 -1.07 12.93
C LYS A 115 3.70 -0.71 11.71
N VAL A 116 3.73 -1.53 10.65
CA VAL A 116 2.91 -1.35 9.45
C VAL A 116 1.42 -1.47 9.75
N VAL A 117 1.00 -2.49 10.49
CA VAL A 117 -0.39 -2.68 10.88
C VAL A 117 -0.91 -1.52 11.75
N ARG A 118 -0.06 -0.93 12.61
CA ARG A 118 -0.41 0.25 13.41
C ARG A 118 -0.67 1.47 12.52
N TYR A 119 0.14 1.69 11.49
CA TYR A 119 -0.09 2.78 10.54
C TYR A 119 -1.37 2.55 9.71
N LEU A 120 -1.60 1.32 9.24
CA LEU A 120 -2.83 0.93 8.56
C LEU A 120 -4.07 1.18 9.43
N ALA A 121 -4.03 0.85 10.72
CA ALA A 121 -5.11 1.16 11.65
C ALA A 121 -5.36 2.67 11.75
N GLY A 122 -4.30 3.49 11.71
CA GLY A 122 -4.41 4.95 11.62
C GLY A 122 -5.16 5.41 10.38
N CYS A 123 -4.91 4.81 9.22
CA CYS A 123 -5.65 5.09 7.99
C CYS A 123 -7.16 4.79 8.13
N GLY A 124 -7.55 3.79 8.92
CA GLY A 124 -8.96 3.49 9.19
C GLY A 124 -9.68 4.46 10.13
N LEU A 125 -8.93 5.35 10.78
CA LEU A 125 -9.44 6.30 11.79
C LEU A 125 -9.26 7.78 11.41
N GLN A 126 -8.45 8.06 10.40
CA GLN A 126 -8.05 9.42 10.05
C GLN A 126 -8.25 9.68 8.57
N SER A 127 -8.80 10.84 8.25
CA SER A 127 -8.92 11.35 6.89
C SER A 127 -7.57 11.81 6.36
N CYS A 128 -7.40 11.75 5.04
CA CYS A 128 -6.21 12.31 4.39
C CYS A 128 -6.27 13.85 4.39
N GLN A 129 -5.62 14.49 5.37
CA GLN A 129 -5.62 15.96 5.51
C GLN A 129 -5.10 16.67 4.25
N MET A 130 -4.15 16.06 3.54
CA MET A 130 -3.63 16.61 2.28
C MET A 130 -4.73 16.67 1.20
N LEU A 131 -5.53 15.62 1.04
CA LEU A 131 -6.64 15.63 0.07
C LEU A 131 -7.74 16.59 0.51
N VAL A 132 -8.10 16.61 1.79
CA VAL A 132 -9.08 17.57 2.33
C VAL A 132 -8.64 19.01 2.05
N SER A 133 -7.35 19.32 2.24
CA SER A 133 -6.79 20.66 1.94
C SER A 133 -6.83 21.02 0.46
N LYS A 134 -6.83 20.02 -0.43
CA LYS A 134 -6.97 20.18 -1.89
C LYS A 134 -8.44 20.22 -2.35
N GLY A 135 -9.39 20.26 -1.41
CA GLY A 135 -10.82 20.35 -1.70
C GLY A 135 -11.51 19.01 -1.98
N TYR A 136 -10.85 17.89 -1.69
CA TYR A 136 -11.51 16.57 -1.76
C TYR A 136 -12.52 16.38 -0.61
N PRO A 137 -13.59 15.60 -0.84
CA PRO A 137 -14.54 15.26 0.21
C PRO A 137 -13.88 14.49 1.36
N ASP A 138 -14.22 14.88 2.59
CA ASP A 138 -13.79 14.17 3.78
C ASP A 138 -14.69 12.95 4.03
N ILE A 139 -14.12 11.76 3.85
CA ILE A 139 -14.82 10.48 4.08
C ILE A 139 -14.54 9.84 5.44
N GLY A 140 -13.72 10.48 6.30
CA GLY A 140 -13.44 10.01 7.66
C GLY A 140 -12.39 8.89 7.80
N TRP A 141 -11.77 8.47 6.70
CA TRP A 141 -10.69 7.47 6.66
C TRP A 141 -9.84 7.66 5.40
N ASN A 142 -8.74 6.91 5.26
CA ASN A 142 -7.75 7.10 4.21
C ASN A 142 -7.50 5.82 3.38
N PRO A 143 -8.32 5.54 2.36
CA PRO A 143 -8.14 4.38 1.48
C PRO A 143 -6.87 4.48 0.64
N VAL A 144 -6.43 5.70 0.29
CA VAL A 144 -5.25 5.95 -0.56
C VAL A 144 -3.98 5.48 0.13
N GLU A 145 -3.75 5.89 1.38
CA GLU A 145 -2.57 5.44 2.13
C GLU A 145 -2.71 4.00 2.63
N GLY A 146 -3.93 3.60 3.01
CA GLY A 146 -4.21 2.26 3.51
C GLY A 146 -3.82 1.16 2.50
N GLU A 147 -4.11 1.38 1.23
CA GLU A 147 -3.75 0.45 0.14
C GLU A 147 -2.23 0.20 0.08
N ARG A 148 -1.42 1.25 0.27
CA ARG A 148 0.06 1.16 0.25
C ARG A 148 0.60 0.26 1.36
N TYR A 149 0.00 0.32 2.55
CA TYR A 149 0.39 -0.54 3.66
C TYR A 149 -0.05 -1.99 3.44
N LEU A 150 -1.25 -2.21 2.87
CA LEU A 150 -1.71 -3.54 2.48
C LEU A 150 -0.77 -4.18 1.46
N ASP A 151 -0.28 -3.40 0.50
CA ASP A 151 0.68 -3.87 -0.50
C ASP A 151 2.02 -4.31 0.11
N PHE A 152 2.55 -3.56 1.08
CA PHE A 152 3.73 -4.02 1.84
C PHE A 152 3.47 -5.36 2.53
N LEU A 153 2.33 -5.48 3.23
CA LEU A 153 1.97 -6.72 3.93
C LEU A 153 1.81 -7.89 2.94
N ARG A 154 1.29 -7.61 1.74
CA ARG A 154 1.16 -8.60 0.67
C ARG A 154 2.51 -9.20 0.27
N PHE A 155 3.54 -8.38 0.12
CA PHE A 155 4.91 -8.85 -0.17
C PHE A 155 5.54 -9.60 1.01
N ALA A 156 5.15 -9.29 2.25
CA ALA A 156 5.63 -9.99 3.43
C ALA A 156 5.04 -11.40 3.58
N VAL A 157 3.76 -11.58 3.21
CA VAL A 157 3.05 -12.87 3.38
C VAL A 157 3.07 -13.75 2.14
N PHE A 158 3.48 -13.22 0.98
CA PHE A 158 3.48 -13.96 -0.28
C PHE A 158 4.70 -13.64 -1.10
N CYS A 159 5.50 -14.67 -1.40
CA CYS A 159 6.79 -14.50 -2.06
C CYS A 159 7.00 -15.61 -3.10
N ASN A 160 7.39 -15.25 -4.32
CA ASN A 160 7.68 -16.19 -5.42
C ASN A 160 6.55 -17.22 -5.72
N GLY A 161 5.28 -16.85 -5.50
CA GLY A 161 4.14 -17.73 -5.76
C GLY A 161 3.70 -18.57 -4.56
N GLU A 162 4.40 -18.46 -3.42
CA GLU A 162 4.16 -19.26 -2.23
C GLU A 162 3.79 -18.37 -1.03
N SER A 163 3.01 -18.93 -0.10
CA SER A 163 2.67 -18.25 1.15
C SER A 163 3.83 -18.35 2.14
N VAL A 164 4.11 -17.26 2.84
CA VAL A 164 5.03 -17.24 3.98
C VAL A 164 4.20 -17.40 5.25
N GLU A 165 3.91 -18.65 5.62
CA GLU A 165 2.91 -18.98 6.65
C GLU A 165 3.17 -18.29 8.00
N GLU A 166 4.44 -18.21 8.43
CA GLU A 166 4.80 -17.55 9.69
C GLU A 166 4.38 -16.07 9.71
N ASN A 167 4.64 -15.36 8.62
CA ASN A 167 4.23 -13.97 8.45
C ASN A 167 2.71 -13.84 8.32
N ALA A 168 2.07 -14.69 7.50
CA ALA A 168 0.62 -14.69 7.32
C ALA A 168 -0.12 -14.83 8.66
N ASN A 169 0.32 -15.77 9.51
CA ASN A 169 -0.26 -16.02 10.82
C ASN A 169 -0.10 -14.80 11.76
N VAL A 170 1.06 -14.14 11.73
CA VAL A 170 1.30 -12.91 12.49
C VAL A 170 0.41 -11.78 11.98
N VAL A 171 0.36 -11.55 10.66
CA VAL A 171 -0.45 -10.50 10.05
C VAL A 171 -1.93 -10.67 10.37
N VAL A 172 -2.50 -11.87 10.21
CA VAL A 172 -3.90 -12.13 10.55
C VAL A 172 -4.18 -11.85 12.03
N ARG A 173 -3.31 -12.30 12.95
CA ARG A 173 -3.46 -12.02 14.40
C ARG A 173 -3.41 -10.52 14.71
N LEU A 174 -2.53 -9.77 14.05
CA LEU A 174 -2.38 -8.34 14.27
C LEU A 174 -3.59 -7.57 13.73
N LEU A 175 -4.09 -7.93 12.55
CA LEU A 175 -5.26 -7.31 11.92
C LEU A 175 -6.54 -7.51 12.75
N ILE A 176 -6.83 -8.73 13.21
CA ILE A 176 -8.06 -8.97 14.01
C ILE A 176 -8.04 -8.28 15.38
N ARG A 177 -6.87 -7.90 15.89
CA ARG A 177 -6.73 -7.11 17.12
C ARG A 177 -6.96 -5.62 16.89
N ARG A 178 -7.04 -5.18 15.64
CA ARG A 178 -7.21 -3.79 15.22
C ARG A 178 -8.25 -3.72 14.09
N PRO A 179 -9.55 -3.85 14.40
CA PRO A 179 -10.62 -3.91 13.40
C PRO A 179 -10.67 -2.67 12.49
N GLU A 180 -10.03 -1.57 12.87
CA GLU A 180 -9.89 -0.35 12.08
C GLU A 180 -9.12 -0.59 10.76
N CYS A 181 -8.25 -1.61 10.71
CA CYS A 181 -7.48 -1.95 9.52
C CYS A 181 -8.33 -2.44 8.35
N PHE A 182 -9.56 -2.92 8.61
CA PHE A 182 -10.42 -3.48 7.56
C PHE A 182 -11.23 -2.42 6.81
N GLY A 183 -11.13 -1.14 7.22
CA GLY A 183 -11.97 -0.07 6.71
C GLY A 183 -13.37 -0.07 7.33
N PRO A 184 -14.13 1.03 7.14
CA PRO A 184 -15.38 1.27 7.86
C PRO A 184 -16.49 0.26 7.52
N ALA A 185 -16.49 -0.34 6.33
CA ALA A 185 -17.54 -1.27 5.93
C ALA A 185 -17.39 -2.67 6.54
N LEU A 186 -16.17 -3.05 6.96
CA LEU A 186 -15.84 -4.40 7.43
C LEU A 186 -15.46 -4.48 8.91
N ARG A 187 -15.40 -3.35 9.63
CA ARG A 187 -15.04 -3.31 11.07
C ARG A 187 -16.14 -3.78 12.04
N GLY A 188 -17.25 -4.35 11.55
CA GLY A 188 -18.32 -4.98 12.33
C GLY A 188 -19.31 -4.03 13.01
N GLU A 189 -18.89 -2.87 13.52
CA GLU A 189 -19.79 -1.87 14.10
C GLU A 189 -20.40 -0.97 13.02
N GLY A 190 -21.62 -1.28 12.59
CA GLY A 190 -22.40 -0.45 11.64
C GLY A 190 -21.93 -0.52 10.18
N GLY A 191 -21.05 -1.46 9.84
CA GLY A 191 -20.60 -1.70 8.47
C GLY A 191 -21.68 -2.41 7.64
N ASN A 192 -21.85 -1.99 6.38
CA ASN A 192 -22.85 -2.55 5.47
C ASN A 192 -22.34 -3.76 4.66
N GLY A 193 -21.15 -4.27 4.97
CA GLY A 193 -20.51 -5.36 4.22
C GLY A 193 -19.73 -4.88 2.99
N LEU A 194 -18.99 -5.81 2.38
CA LEU A 194 -18.09 -5.55 1.25
C LEU A 194 -18.88 -5.18 0.00
N LEU A 195 -19.98 -5.88 -0.29
CA LEU A 195 -20.78 -5.65 -1.49
C LEU A 195 -21.33 -4.21 -1.52
N ALA A 196 -21.99 -3.80 -0.43
CA ALA A 196 -22.52 -2.46 -0.31
C ALA A 196 -21.42 -1.39 -0.40
N ALA A 197 -20.23 -1.66 0.13
CA ALA A 197 -19.09 -0.77 0.03
C ALA A 197 -18.60 -0.60 -1.42
N MET A 198 -18.53 -1.69 -2.19
CA MET A 198 -18.16 -1.64 -3.61
C MET A 198 -19.21 -0.91 -4.44
N GLU A 199 -20.50 -1.18 -4.22
CA GLU A 199 -21.60 -0.48 -4.91
C GLU A 199 -21.61 1.02 -4.60
N GLU A 200 -21.36 1.42 -3.34
CA GLU A 200 -21.26 2.83 -2.96
C GLU A 200 -20.02 3.48 -3.57
N ALA A 201 -18.89 2.79 -3.62
CA ALA A 201 -17.68 3.28 -4.27
C ALA A 201 -17.86 3.52 -5.77
N ILE A 202 -18.65 2.69 -6.46
CA ILE A 202 -19.04 2.90 -7.86
C ILE A 202 -19.89 4.17 -7.99
N LYS A 203 -20.89 4.36 -7.13
CA LYS A 203 -21.70 5.60 -7.13
C LYS A 203 -20.87 6.84 -6.86
N ILE A 204 -19.85 6.74 -5.99
CA ILE A 204 -18.89 7.83 -5.77
C ILE A 204 -18.13 8.12 -7.07
N ALA A 205 -17.60 7.09 -7.74
CA ALA A 205 -16.86 7.25 -8.99
C ALA A 205 -17.71 7.86 -10.13
N GLU A 206 -19.03 7.60 -10.13
CA GLU A 206 -19.98 8.18 -11.08
C GLU A 206 -20.40 9.62 -10.74
N ASP A 207 -20.13 10.11 -9.53
CA ASP A 207 -20.46 11.46 -9.06
C ASP A 207 -19.19 12.33 -8.94
N PRO A 208 -18.91 13.23 -9.91
CA PRO A 208 -17.72 14.07 -9.90
C PRO A 208 -17.59 14.97 -8.66
N SER A 209 -18.70 15.29 -7.99
CA SER A 209 -18.68 16.11 -6.77
C SER A 209 -18.16 15.35 -5.55
N ARG A 210 -18.18 14.01 -5.62
CA ARG A 210 -17.73 13.08 -4.56
C ARG A 210 -16.40 12.42 -4.91
N ASP A 211 -16.10 12.26 -6.20
CA ASP A 211 -14.90 11.56 -6.67
C ASP A 211 -13.64 12.44 -6.69
N GLY A 212 -13.81 13.72 -7.00
CA GLY A 212 -12.74 14.68 -7.22
C GLY A 212 -12.80 15.91 -6.31
N PRO A 213 -11.87 16.86 -6.47
CA PRO A 213 -11.86 18.09 -5.69
C PRO A 213 -13.07 18.98 -6.05
N SER A 214 -13.67 19.63 -5.04
CA SER A 214 -14.81 20.53 -5.25
C SER A 214 -14.41 21.74 -6.10
N PRO A 215 -15.20 22.10 -7.15
CA PRO A 215 -14.89 23.24 -8.03
C PRO A 215 -14.98 24.63 -7.37
N THR A 216 -15.34 24.70 -6.08
CA THR A 216 -15.64 25.96 -5.37
C THR A 216 -14.49 26.55 -4.56
N THR A 217 -13.35 25.85 -4.45
CA THR A 217 -12.15 26.44 -3.85
C THR A 217 -11.33 27.12 -4.94
N GLY A 218 -11.21 28.44 -4.86
CA GLY A 218 -10.62 29.32 -5.87
C GLY A 218 -9.12 29.13 -6.08
N SER A 219 -8.70 27.97 -6.57
CA SER A 219 -7.39 27.79 -7.18
C SER A 219 -7.42 28.50 -8.53
N SER A 220 -6.72 29.63 -8.58
CA SER A 220 -6.36 30.33 -9.80
C SER A 220 -5.79 29.35 -10.81
N LYS A 221 -6.61 28.90 -11.77
CA LYS A 221 -6.17 28.15 -12.94
C LYS A 221 -5.21 29.03 -13.74
N THR A 222 -3.91 28.89 -13.50
CA THR A 222 -2.91 29.18 -14.51
C THR A 222 -2.98 28.05 -15.53
N PRO A 223 -3.18 28.35 -16.83
CA PRO A 223 -3.26 27.31 -17.85
C PRO A 223 -1.82 26.89 -18.19
N ASP A 224 -1.24 25.99 -17.38
CA ASP A 224 0.04 25.38 -17.74
C ASP A 224 -0.03 23.85 -17.56
N THR A 225 -0.07 23.20 -18.72
CA THR A 225 0.55 21.91 -19.07
C THR A 225 -0.12 20.60 -18.66
N ASP A 226 -0.09 19.66 -19.61
CA ASP A 226 -0.61 18.29 -19.61
C ASP A 226 -0.10 17.36 -18.46
N GLU A 227 0.54 17.90 -17.41
CA GLU A 227 1.01 17.16 -16.23
C GLU A 227 -0.07 16.99 -15.14
N GLU A 228 -1.15 17.77 -15.15
CA GLU A 228 -2.19 17.75 -14.09
C GLU A 228 -3.14 16.53 -14.14
N GLU A 229 -3.29 15.86 -15.29
CA GLU A 229 -4.17 14.67 -15.41
C GLU A 229 -3.65 13.45 -14.61
N ASP A 230 -2.32 13.28 -14.48
CA ASP A 230 -1.70 12.12 -13.78
C ASP A 230 -1.78 12.24 -12.24
N ASP A 231 -2.07 13.44 -11.73
CA ASP A 231 -2.08 13.74 -10.29
C ASP A 231 -3.48 13.65 -9.65
N THR A 232 -4.52 13.46 -10.46
CA THR A 232 -5.90 13.40 -9.97
C THR A 232 -6.17 12.05 -9.29
N ILE A 233 -6.55 12.11 -8.01
CA ILE A 233 -7.04 10.94 -7.29
C ILE A 233 -8.54 10.82 -7.50
N HIS A 234 -9.00 9.63 -7.86
CA HIS A 234 -10.42 9.26 -7.93
C HIS A 234 -10.81 8.53 -6.65
N MET A 235 -11.64 9.16 -5.81
CA MET A 235 -11.99 8.64 -4.49
C MET A 235 -12.73 7.30 -4.54
N GLY A 236 -13.69 7.14 -5.46
CA GLY A 236 -14.41 5.88 -5.64
C GLY A 236 -13.46 4.75 -6.03
N ASN A 237 -12.52 5.01 -6.93
CA ASN A 237 -11.48 4.07 -7.31
C ASN A 237 -10.54 3.73 -6.15
N ALA A 238 -10.14 4.72 -5.33
CA ALA A 238 -9.29 4.48 -4.16
C ALA A 238 -9.97 3.55 -3.15
N ILE A 239 -11.27 3.72 -2.89
CA ILE A 239 -12.04 2.85 -2.00
C ILE A 239 -12.11 1.42 -2.54
N MET A 240 -12.42 1.25 -3.83
CA MET A 240 -12.45 -0.07 -4.48
C MET A 240 -11.08 -0.76 -4.42
N THR A 241 -10.01 -0.02 -4.73
CA THR A 241 -8.63 -0.53 -4.72
C THR A 241 -8.21 -0.96 -3.32
N PHE A 242 -8.53 -0.18 -2.29
CA PHE A 242 -8.27 -0.54 -0.90
C PHE A 242 -8.92 -1.89 -0.53
N TYR A 243 -10.23 -2.02 -0.79
CA TYR A 243 -10.93 -3.26 -0.45
C TYR A 243 -10.42 -4.44 -1.29
N ALA A 244 -10.14 -4.25 -2.58
CA ALA A 244 -9.54 -5.28 -3.42
C ALA A 244 -8.18 -5.75 -2.88
N ALA A 245 -7.30 -4.83 -2.49
CA ALA A 245 -6.01 -5.13 -1.88
C ALA A 245 -6.15 -5.87 -0.54
N LEU A 246 -7.14 -5.48 0.28
CA LEU A 246 -7.44 -6.15 1.54
C LEU A 246 -7.90 -7.60 1.32
N ILE A 247 -8.81 -7.82 0.35
CA ILE A 247 -9.27 -9.18 0.01
C ILE A 247 -8.12 -10.02 -0.55
N ASP A 248 -7.27 -9.47 -1.42
CA ASP A 248 -6.11 -10.18 -1.97
C ASP A 248 -5.11 -10.55 -0.85
N LEU A 249 -4.82 -9.64 0.08
CA LEU A 249 -3.99 -9.93 1.27
C LEU A 249 -4.56 -11.09 2.09
N LEU A 250 -5.85 -11.02 2.46
CA LEU A 250 -6.50 -12.05 3.24
C LEU A 250 -6.55 -13.40 2.51
N GLY A 251 -6.72 -13.38 1.19
CA GLY A 251 -6.64 -14.57 0.34
C GLY A 251 -5.26 -15.21 0.35
N ARG A 252 -4.19 -14.40 0.33
CA ARG A 252 -2.79 -14.90 0.42
C ARG A 252 -2.41 -15.36 1.84
N CYS A 253 -3.12 -14.88 2.85
CA CYS A 253 -3.02 -15.37 4.22
C CYS A 253 -3.83 -16.66 4.46
N ALA A 254 -4.52 -17.19 3.44
CA ALA A 254 -5.27 -18.44 3.58
C ALA A 254 -4.31 -19.61 3.86
N PRO A 255 -4.58 -20.45 4.87
CA PRO A 255 -3.73 -21.59 5.18
C PRO A 255 -3.68 -22.61 4.04
N GLU A 256 -2.54 -23.28 3.88
CA GLU A 256 -2.37 -24.30 2.84
C GLU A 256 -3.32 -25.49 3.01
N MET A 257 -3.81 -26.00 1.88
CA MET A 257 -4.82 -27.07 1.87
C MET A 257 -4.34 -28.33 2.59
N HIS A 258 -3.06 -28.70 2.44
CA HIS A 258 -2.55 -29.91 3.09
C HIS A 258 -2.57 -29.80 4.62
N LEU A 259 -2.39 -28.59 5.20
CA LEU A 259 -2.43 -28.38 6.65
C LEU A 259 -3.85 -28.48 7.18
N ILE A 260 -4.80 -28.00 6.40
CA ILE A 260 -6.23 -28.12 6.69
C ILE A 260 -6.65 -29.59 6.64
N HIS A 261 -6.24 -30.34 5.62
CA HIS A 261 -6.52 -31.78 5.51
C HIS A 261 -5.86 -32.59 6.62
N ALA A 262 -4.66 -32.19 7.06
CA ALA A 262 -3.97 -32.77 8.20
C ALA A 262 -4.57 -32.34 9.57
N ALA A 263 -5.68 -31.60 9.57
CA ALA A 263 -6.37 -31.10 10.75
C ALA A 263 -5.49 -30.31 11.73
N LYS A 264 -4.53 -29.53 11.22
CA LYS A 264 -3.72 -28.64 12.07
C LYS A 264 -4.61 -27.55 12.68
N GLY A 265 -4.66 -27.50 14.00
CA GLY A 265 -5.56 -26.61 14.75
C GLY A 265 -5.42 -25.14 14.38
N GLU A 266 -4.20 -24.65 14.18
CA GLU A 266 -3.94 -23.25 13.80
C GLU A 266 -4.51 -22.92 12.41
N ALA A 267 -4.28 -23.79 11.42
CA ALA A 267 -4.80 -23.63 10.06
C ALA A 267 -6.34 -23.63 10.04
N ILE A 268 -6.97 -24.50 10.83
CA ILE A 268 -8.44 -24.53 10.97
C ILE A 268 -8.95 -23.22 11.60
N ARG A 269 -8.26 -22.72 12.64
CA ARG A 269 -8.62 -21.47 13.32
C ARG A 269 -8.55 -20.27 12.39
N ILE A 270 -7.46 -20.12 11.65
CA ILE A 270 -7.28 -19.01 10.70
C ILE A 270 -8.33 -19.10 9.59
N ARG A 271 -8.56 -20.28 9.03
CA ARG A 271 -9.62 -20.49 8.02
C ARG A 271 -11.00 -20.07 8.54
N SER A 272 -11.31 -20.39 9.80
CA SER A 272 -12.55 -19.96 10.45
C SER A 272 -12.65 -18.44 10.56
N ILE A 273 -11.56 -17.78 10.98
CA ILE A 273 -11.49 -16.32 11.10
C ILE A 273 -11.73 -15.68 9.73
N LEU A 274 -11.00 -16.08 8.70
CA LEU A 274 -11.13 -15.51 7.35
C LEU A 274 -12.56 -15.66 6.80
N ARG A 275 -13.21 -16.81 7.03
CA ARG A 275 -14.61 -17.05 6.64
C ARG A 275 -15.62 -16.21 7.42
N SER A 276 -15.30 -15.82 8.65
CA SER A 276 -16.17 -14.97 9.47
C SER A 276 -16.06 -13.49 9.12
N LEU A 277 -14.93 -13.05 8.55
CA LEU A 277 -14.70 -11.66 8.19
C LEU A 277 -15.51 -11.22 6.97
N ILE A 278 -15.59 -12.07 5.95
CA ILE A 278 -16.26 -11.74 4.68
C ILE A 278 -17.26 -12.85 4.33
N PRO A 279 -18.57 -12.56 4.31
CA PRO A 279 -19.59 -13.50 3.87
C PRO A 279 -19.39 -13.91 2.41
N LEU A 280 -19.69 -15.18 2.10
CA LEU A 280 -19.62 -15.68 0.73
C LEU A 280 -20.56 -14.91 -0.22
N GLY A 281 -21.73 -14.50 0.27
CA GLY A 281 -22.71 -13.73 -0.51
C GLY A 281 -22.14 -12.41 -1.01
N ASP A 282 -21.33 -11.72 -0.21
CA ASP A 282 -20.69 -10.47 -0.61
C ASP A 282 -19.72 -10.69 -1.75
N LEU A 283 -18.88 -11.73 -1.69
CA LEU A 283 -17.93 -12.05 -2.76
C LEU A 283 -18.64 -12.38 -4.07
N VAL A 284 -19.72 -13.18 -4.01
CA VAL A 284 -20.53 -13.51 -5.18
C VAL A 284 -21.20 -12.26 -5.76
N GLY A 285 -21.71 -11.38 -4.89
CA GLY A 285 -22.31 -10.12 -5.29
C GLY A 285 -21.31 -9.22 -6.01
N VAL A 286 -20.10 -9.07 -5.46
CA VAL A 286 -19.04 -8.22 -6.05
C VAL A 286 -18.62 -8.75 -7.42
N ILE A 287 -18.48 -10.07 -7.57
CA ILE A 287 -18.18 -10.69 -8.88
C ILE A 287 -19.31 -10.46 -9.90
N SER A 288 -20.55 -10.31 -9.43
CA SER A 288 -21.73 -10.14 -10.27
C SER A 288 -21.98 -8.68 -10.68
N ILE A 289 -21.16 -7.72 -10.22
CA ILE A 289 -21.27 -6.31 -10.61
C ILE A 289 -21.02 -6.18 -12.11
N ALA A 290 -21.96 -5.56 -12.81
CA ALA A 290 -21.84 -5.31 -14.24
C ALA A 290 -20.84 -4.19 -14.52
N PHE A 291 -19.84 -4.46 -15.36
CA PHE A 291 -18.89 -3.44 -15.83
C PHE A 291 -19.36 -2.87 -17.17
N GLN A 292 -19.35 -1.55 -17.31
CA GLN A 292 -19.60 -0.93 -18.61
C GLN A 292 -18.37 -1.14 -19.50
N MET A 293 -18.50 -1.99 -20.52
CA MET A 293 -17.46 -2.13 -21.53
C MET A 293 -17.29 -0.81 -22.28
N PRO A 294 -16.06 -0.29 -22.44
CA PRO A 294 -15.83 0.90 -23.25
C PRO A 294 -16.27 0.61 -24.69
N THR A 295 -17.44 1.14 -25.06
CA THR A 295 -17.92 1.03 -26.44
C THR A 295 -17.21 2.12 -27.21
N ILE A 296 -16.17 1.77 -27.97
CA ILE A 296 -15.50 2.73 -28.85
C ILE A 296 -16.53 3.19 -29.88
N ALA A 297 -17.09 4.39 -29.70
CA ALA A 297 -17.81 5.06 -30.77
C ALA A 297 -16.80 5.29 -31.90
N LYS A 298 -16.95 4.55 -33.00
CA LYS A 298 -16.22 4.84 -34.24
C LYS A 298 -16.69 6.21 -34.73
N GLY A 299 -15.88 7.24 -34.50
CA GLY A 299 -15.97 8.57 -35.08
C GLY A 299 -14.73 8.83 -35.92
#